data_AF-A0A965PJN0-F1
#
_entry.id   AF-A0A965PJN0-F1
#
_cell.length_a   1.000
_cell.length_b   1.000
_cell.length_c   1.000
_cell.angle_alpha   90.00
_cell.angle_beta   90.00
_cell.angle_gamma   90.00
#
_symmetry.space_group_name_H-M   'P 1'
#
loop_
_entity.id
_entity.type
_entity.pdbx_description
1 polymer ?
#
loop_
_entity_poly.entity_id
_entity_poly.type
_entity_poly.pdbx_seq_one_letter_code
_entity_poly.pdbx_strand_id
1 'polypeptide(L)' 'MKTIDELKEKLLQIVQEEFLDSWLDAPNPAFDNKTPRQMIIEQNSDKIEMMVYRLGSGEPT' A
#
# COMPACT_ATOMS: atom_id res chain seq x y z
N MET A 1 -8.44 4.44 5.17
CA MET A 1 -8.52 4.19 3.70
C MET A 1 -9.51 3.07 3.41
N LYS A 2 -10.31 3.16 2.34
CA LYS A 2 -11.44 2.24 2.07
C LYS A 2 -11.41 1.58 0.69
N THR A 3 -10.71 2.15 -0.29
CA THR A 3 -10.69 1.63 -1.68
C THR A 3 -9.27 1.60 -2.26
N ILE A 4 -9.11 0.89 -3.39
CA ILE A 4 -7.85 0.87 -4.17
C ILE A 4 -7.55 2.25 -4.74
N ASP A 5 -8.56 2.99 -5.19
CA ASP A 5 -8.36 4.31 -5.78
C ASP A 5 -7.85 5.32 -4.74
N GLU A 6 -8.41 5.31 -3.53
CA GLU A 6 -7.91 6.13 -2.41
C GLU A 6 -6.46 5.77 -2.03
N LEU A 7 -6.09 4.50 -2.13
CA LEU A 7 -4.70 4.08 -1.89
C LEU A 7 -3.76 4.59 -3.00
N LYS A 8 -4.17 4.48 -4.26
CA LYS A 8 -3.40 4.97 -5.40
C LYS A 8 -3.13 6.47 -5.28
N GLU A 9 -4.14 7.27 -4.95
CA GLU A 9 -4.00 8.71 -4.75
C GLU A 9 -2.96 9.06 -3.68
N LYS A 10 -2.96 8.32 -2.55
CA LYS A 10 -1.96 8.51 -1.49
C LYS A 10 -0.56 8.09 -1.93
N LEU A 11 -0.44 6.94 -2.59
CA LEU A 11 0.85 6.42 -3.05
C LEU A 11 1.47 7.29 -4.15
N LEU A 12 0.68 7.93 -5.02
CA LEU A 12 1.16 8.89 -6.02
C LEU A 12 1.96 10.06 -5.43
N GLN A 13 1.75 10.37 -4.14
CA GLN A 13 2.52 11.39 -3.43
C GLN A 13 3.91 10.90 -2.99
N ILE A 14 4.17 9.59 -3.10
CA ILE A 14 5.35 8.91 -2.53
C ILE A 14 6.15 8.19 -3.62
N VAL A 15 5.48 7.53 -4.56
CA VAL A 15 6.08 6.75 -5.65
C VAL A 15 5.59 7.24 -7.01
N GLN A 16 6.37 6.97 -8.05
CA GLN A 16 5.98 7.30 -9.42
C GLN A 16 4.83 6.39 -9.88
N GLU A 17 3.91 6.96 -10.67
CA GLU A 17 2.68 6.29 -11.13
C GLU A 17 2.95 4.95 -11.82
N GLU A 18 4.01 4.87 -12.63
CA GLU A 18 4.43 3.67 -13.35
C GLU A 18 4.75 2.46 -12.45
N PHE A 19 5.05 2.68 -11.16
CA PHE A 19 5.31 1.60 -10.21
C PHE A 19 4.08 1.19 -9.39
N LEU A 20 2.97 1.92 -9.46
CA LEU A 20 1.82 1.67 -8.59
C LEU A 20 1.20 0.30 -8.76
N ASP A 21 0.90 -0.08 -10.01
CA ASP A 21 0.26 -1.37 -10.25
C ASP A 21 1.19 -2.52 -9.87
N SER A 22 2.49 -2.40 -10.18
CA SER A 22 3.48 -3.39 -9.75
C SER A 22 3.56 -3.48 -8.22
N TRP A 23 3.47 -2.36 -7.50
CA TRP A 23 3.50 -2.35 -6.04
C TRP A 23 2.24 -2.99 -5.45
N LEU A 24 1.06 -2.68 -6.00
CA LEU A 24 -0.23 -3.21 -5.54
C LEU A 24 -0.36 -4.72 -5.73
N ASP A 25 0.32 -5.27 -6.74
CA ASP A 25 0.27 -6.68 -7.12
C ASP A 25 1.50 -7.49 -6.68
N ALA A 26 2.50 -6.83 -6.07
CA ALA A 26 3.65 -7.49 -5.48
C ALA A 26 3.28 -8.16 -4.13
N PRO A 27 3.65 -9.44 -3.92
CA PRO A 27 3.59 -10.07 -2.61
C PRO A 27 4.44 -9.30 -1.60
N ASN A 28 3.87 -9.00 -0.43
CA ASN A 28 4.56 -8.26 0.61
C ASN A 28 4.68 -9.08 1.91
N PRO A 29 5.91 -9.36 2.39
CA PRO A 29 6.12 -10.12 3.63
C PRO A 29 5.45 -9.53 4.87
N ALA A 30 5.26 -8.21 4.93
CA ALA A 30 4.57 -7.55 6.03
C ALA A 30 3.05 -7.87 6.06
N PHE A 31 2.52 -8.46 5.00
CA PHE A 31 1.13 -8.85 4.82
C PHE A 31 0.97 -10.37 4.70
N ASP A 32 1.83 -11.15 5.36
CA ASP A 32 1.81 -12.62 5.28
C ASP A 32 1.95 -13.11 3.81
N ASN A 33 2.78 -12.42 3.02
CA ASN A 33 2.97 -12.58 1.57
C ASN A 33 1.73 -12.31 0.69
N LYS A 34 0.67 -11.70 1.23
CA LYS A 34 -0.43 -11.17 0.42
C LYS A 34 -0.01 -9.88 -0.29
N THR A 35 -0.71 -9.57 -1.38
CA THR A 35 -0.54 -8.30 -2.08
C THR A 35 -1.31 -7.18 -1.40
N PRO A 36 -0.88 -5.90 -1.50
CA PRO A 36 -1.66 -4.77 -1.01
C PRO A 36 -3.10 -4.75 -1.57
N ARG A 37 -3.30 -5.19 -2.82
CA ARG A 37 -4.64 -5.32 -3.41
C ARG A 37 -5.52 -6.32 -2.65
N GLN A 38 -5.00 -7.49 -2.30
CA GLN A 38 -5.72 -8.48 -1.50
C GLN A 38 -6.07 -7.94 -0.12
N MET A 39 -5.14 -7.21 0.51
CA MET A 39 -5.35 -6.61 1.83
C MET A 39 -6.51 -5.62 1.85
N ILE A 40 -6.70 -4.83 0.78
CA ILE A 40 -7.88 -3.95 0.65
C ILE A 40 -9.18 -4.74 0.52
N ILE A 41 -9.19 -5.76 -0.34
CA ILE A 41 -10.38 -6.60 -0.58
C ILE A 41 -10.85 -7.30 0.70
N GLU A 42 -9.90 -7.76 1.52
CA GLU A 42 -10.16 -8.41 2.81
C GLU A 42 -10.48 -7.42 3.95
N GLN A 43 -10.57 -6.12 3.67
CA GLN A 43 -10.78 -5.05 4.66
C GLN A 43 -9.70 -4.98 5.76
N ASN A 44 -8.50 -5.47 5.46
CA ASN A 44 -7.33 -5.37 6.33
C ASN A 44 -6.52 -4.09 6.02
N SER A 45 -7.21 -2.96 5.83
CA SER A 45 -6.62 -1.72 5.30
C SER A 45 -5.75 -0.95 6.31
N ASP A 46 -5.91 -1.19 7.62
CA ASP A 46 -5.11 -0.52 8.67
C ASP A 46 -3.61 -0.80 8.54
N LYS A 47 -3.23 -2.04 8.20
CA LYS A 47 -1.82 -2.42 7.99
C LYS A 47 -1.22 -1.67 6.80
N ILE A 48 -2.00 -1.46 5.74
CA ILE A 48 -1.55 -0.72 4.56
C ILE A 48 -1.42 0.76 4.89
N GLU A 49 -2.40 1.33 5.60
CA GLU A 49 -2.38 2.74 5.99
C GLU A 49 -1.16 3.08 6.84
N MET A 50 -0.80 2.21 7.78
CA MET A 50 0.43 2.35 8.56
C MET A 50 1.69 2.25 7.69
N MET A 51 1.72 1.33 6.72
CA MET A 51 2.87 1.20 5.81
C MET A 51 3.03 2.45 4.93
N VAL A 52 1.95 2.97 4.35
CA VAL A 52 1.97 4.20 3.54
C VAL A 52 2.42 5.40 4.36
N TYR A 53 1.94 5.52 5.60
CA TYR A 53 2.40 6.57 6.52
C TYR A 53 3.91 6.51 6.77
N ARG A 54 4.47 5.31 7.00
CA ARG A 54 5.91 5.12 7.21
C ARG A 54 6.72 5.46 5.96
N LEU A 55 6.28 4.98 4.79
CA LEU A 55 6.92 5.29 3.50
C LEU A 55 6.94 6.80 3.22
N GLY A 56 5.86 7.51 3.53
CA GLY A 56 5.76 8.96 3.31
C GLY A 56 6.48 9.81 4.38
N SER A 57 6.67 9.29 5.59
CA SER A 57 7.35 10.01 6.68
C SER A 57 8.87 9.84 6.69
N GLY A 58 9.40 8.83 5.98
CA GLY A 58 10.82 8.51 5.99
C GLY A 58 11.28 7.88 7.31
N GLU A 59 10.37 7.47 8.19
CA GLU A 59 10.70 6.72 9.39
C GLU A 59 11.21 5.32 9.00
N PRO A 60 12.42 4.91 9.44
CA PRO A 60 12.93 3.59 9.15
C PRO A 60 12.12 2.51 9.88
N THR A 61 11.87 1.41 9.18
CA THR A 61 11.26 0.17 9.72
C THR A 61 12.31 -0.83 10.17
#